data_AF-A0A968ITS3-F1
#
_entry.id   AF-A0A968ITS3-F1
#
_cell.length_a   1.000
_cell.length_b   1.000
_cell.length_c   1.000
_cell.angle_alpha   90.00
_cell.angle_beta   90.00
_cell.angle_gamma   90.00
#
_symmetry.space_group_name_H-M   'P 1'
#
loop_
_entity.id
_entity.type
_entity.pdbx_description
1 polymer ?
#
loop_
_entity_poly.entity_id
_entity_poly.type
_entity_poly.pdbx_seq_one_letter_code
_entity_poly.pdbx_strand_id
1 'polypeptide(L)' 'MLLNIFIISLLGFVTLYVLRGIGMITFISGGVITVLLMTMLISGLTWGILKTRRY' A
#
# COMPACT_ATOMS: atom_id res chain seq x y z
N MET A 1 -2.38 -14.36 -4.50
CA MET A 1 -2.08 -13.21 -5.40
C MET A 1 -2.47 -11.88 -4.76
N LEU A 2 -3.77 -11.61 -4.50
CA LEU A 2 -4.21 -10.34 -3.88
C LEU A 2 -3.53 -10.02 -2.53
N LEU A 3 -3.35 -11.02 -1.67
CA LEU A 3 -2.63 -10.86 -0.39
C LEU A 3 -1.17 -10.43 -0.58
N ASN A 4 -0.48 -10.96 -1.58
CA ASN A 4 0.91 -10.59 -1.86
C ASN A 4 0.99 -9.14 -2.35
N ILE A 5 0.04 -8.72 -3.20
CA ILE A 5 -0.06 -7.34 -3.69
C ILE A 5 -0.32 -6.38 -2.52
N PHE A 6 -1.19 -6.77 -1.59
CA PHE A 6 -1.44 -6.01 -0.37
C PHE A 6 -0.18 -5.86 0.50
N ILE A 7 0.54 -6.95 0.76
CA ILE A 7 1.75 -6.92 1.61
C ILE A 7 2.86 -6.07 0.96
N ILE A 8 3.08 -6.20 -0.34
CA ILE A 8 4.11 -5.44 -1.06
C ILE A 8 3.76 -3.95 -1.10
N SER A 9 2.50 -3.60 -1.37
CA SER A 9 2.05 -2.20 -1.37
C SER A 9 2.07 -1.57 0.03
N LEU A 10 1.72 -2.32 1.08
CA LEU A 10 1.84 -1.90 2.48
C LEU A 10 3.30 -1.62 2.84
N LEU A 11 4.21 -2.56 2.59
CA LEU A 11 5.63 -2.39 2.90
C LEU A 11 6.26 -1.24 2.10
N GLY A 12 5.93 -1.14 0.81
CA GLY A 12 6.37 -0.02 -0.04
C GLY A 12 5.85 1.32 0.45
N PHE A 13 4.58 1.39 0.86
CA PHE A 13 3.99 2.61 1.43
C PHE A 13 4.69 3.01 2.73
N VAL A 14 4.82 2.09 3.70
CA VAL A 14 5.42 2.38 5.01
C VAL A 14 6.88 2.82 4.86
N THR A 15 7.67 2.10 4.05
CA THR A 15 9.09 2.45 3.84
C THR A 15 9.23 3.82 3.19
N LEU A 16 8.52 4.08 2.08
CA LEU A 16 8.62 5.37 1.37
C LEU A 16 8.07 6.53 2.21
N TYR A 17 7.00 6.31 2.97
CA TYR A 17 6.43 7.33 3.84
C TYR A 17 7.39 7.70 4.99
N VAL A 18 8.00 6.71 5.64
CA VAL A 18 8.98 6.92 6.71
C VAL A 18 10.26 7.57 6.17
N LEU A 19 10.81 7.07 5.06
CA LEU A 19 12.03 7.65 4.46
C LEU A 19 11.80 9.09 3.97
N ARG A 20 10.59 9.42 3.50
CA ARG A 20 10.20 10.79 3.19
C ARG A 20 10.06 11.65 4.45
N GLY A 21 9.46 11.13 5.52
CA GLY A 21 9.31 11.83 6.80
C GLY A 21 10.64 12.19 7.47
N ILE A 22 11.69 11.38 7.26
CA ILE A 22 13.06 11.63 7.76
C ILE A 22 13.86 12.54 6.81
N GLY A 23 13.29 12.93 5.66
CA GLY A 23 13.92 13.83 4.70
C GLY A 23 14.98 13.18 3.81
N MET A 24 15.13 11.84 3.85
CA MET A 24 16.07 11.12 2.97
C MET A 24 15.59 11.06 1.52
N ILE A 25 14.26 10.99 1.30
CA ILE A 25 13.67 10.90 -0.03
C ILE A 25 12.60 11.99 -0.22
N THR A 26 13.05 13.23 -0.38
CA THR A 26 12.17 14.40 -0.57
C THR A 26 11.71 14.56 -2.03
N PHE A 27 12.40 13.94 -2.98
CA PHE A 27 12.11 14.00 -4.41
C PHE A 27 10.94 13.12 -4.87
N ILE A 28 10.49 12.16 -4.03
CA ILE A 28 9.30 11.36 -4.33
C ILE A 28 8.06 12.25 -4.17
N SER A 29 7.33 12.42 -5.28
CA SER A 29 6.09 13.19 -5.28
C SER A 29 5.07 12.54 -4.34
N GLY A 30 4.31 13.37 -3.62
CA GLY A 30 3.24 12.89 -2.75
C GLY A 30 2.22 12.00 -3.49
N GLY A 31 2.09 12.17 -4.80
CA GLY A 31 1.24 11.35 -5.66
C GLY A 31 1.63 9.87 -5.71
N VAL A 32 2.92 9.54 -5.63
CA VAL A 32 3.36 8.13 -5.63
C VAL A 32 2.93 7.43 -4.33
N ILE A 33 3.04 8.15 -3.21
CA ILE A 33 2.63 7.66 -1.89
C ILE A 33 1.11 7.47 -1.81
N THR A 34 0.33 8.39 -2.39
CA THR A 34 -1.13 8.24 -2.42
C THR A 34 -1.58 7.09 -3.32
N VAL A 35 -0.93 6.86 -4.46
CA VAL A 35 -1.21 5.70 -5.32
C VAL A 35 -0.94 4.38 -4.60
N LEU A 36 0.19 4.30 -3.87
CA LEU A 36 0.52 3.14 -3.03
C LEU A 36 -0.51 2.92 -1.92
N LEU A 37 -0.98 3.99 -1.28
CA LEU A 37 -2.04 3.92 -0.27
C LEU A 37 -3.36 3.39 -0.87
N MET A 38 -3.76 3.91 -2.03
CA MET A 38 -5.01 3.47 -2.68
C MET A 38 -4.93 2.01 -3.13
N THR A 39 -3.79 1.57 -3.67
CA THR A 39 -3.59 0.16 -4.06
C THR A 39 -3.59 -0.78 -2.85
N MET A 40 -3.00 -0.37 -1.73
CA MET A 40 -3.09 -1.11 -0.47
C MET A 40 -4.55 -1.23 0.00
N LEU A 41 -5.31 -0.13 0.03
CA LEU A 41 -6.71 -0.14 0.49
C LEU A 41 -7.59 -1.03 -0.40
N ILE A 42 -7.52 -0.87 -1.71
CA ILE A 42 -8.35 -1.63 -2.67
C ILE A 42 -8.02 -3.12 -2.60
N SER A 43 -6.73 -3.47 -2.58
CA SER A 43 -6.31 -4.89 -2.53
C SER A 43 -6.68 -5.56 -1.21
N GLY A 44 -6.53 -4.86 -0.08
CA GLY A 44 -6.92 -5.34 1.25
C GLY A 44 -8.43 -5.56 1.37
N LEU A 45 -9.22 -4.56 0.96
CA LEU A 45 -10.69 -4.67 0.96
C LEU A 45 -11.18 -5.79 0.03
N THR A 46 -10.62 -5.88 -1.18
CA THR A 46 -11.00 -6.91 -2.14
C THR A 46 -10.65 -8.30 -1.62
N TRP A 47 -9.47 -8.48 -1.02
CA TRP A 47 -9.09 -9.75 -0.40
C TRP A 47 -10.02 -10.12 0.76
N GLY A 48 -10.33 -9.15 1.63
CA GLY A 48 -11.25 -9.34 2.75
C GLY A 48 -12.64 -9.80 2.29
N ILE A 49 -13.24 -9.08 1.34
CA ILE A 49 -14.55 -9.43 0.76
C ILE A 49 -14.52 -10.83 0.14
N LEU A 50 -13.49 -11.14 -0.65
CA LEU A 50 -13.36 -12.43 -1.31
C LEU A 50 -13.19 -13.58 -0.31
N LYS A 51 -12.52 -13.32 0.81
CA LYS A 51 -12.38 -14.28 1.91
C LYS A 51 -13.72 -14.52 2.59
N THR A 52 -14.48 -13.47 2.92
CA THR A 52 -15.79 -13.58 3.58
C THR A 52 -16.85 -14.24 2.70
N ARG A 53 -16.78 -14.06 1.37
CA ARG A 53 -17.70 -14.70 0.40
C ARG A 53 -17.49 -16.21 0.23
N ARG A 54 -16.34 -16.74 0.68
CA ARG A 54 -16.03 -18.18 0.62
C ARG A 54 -16.46 -18.94 1.88
N TYR A 55 -16.88 -18.24 2.92
CA TYR A 55 -17.51 -18.80 4.12
C TYR A 55 -19.02 -18.56 4.04
#